data_AF-A0A356QIM0-F1
#
_entry.id   AF-A0A356QIM0-F1
#
_cell.length_a   1.000
_cell.length_b   1.000
_cell.length_c   1.000
_cell.angle_alpha   90.00
_cell.angle_beta   90.00
_cell.angle_gamma   90.00
#
_symmetry.space_group_name_H-M   'P 1'
#
loop_
_entity.id
_entity.type
_entity.pdbx_description
1 polymer ?
#
loop_
_entity_poly.entity_id
_entity_poly.type
_entity_poly.pdbx_seq_one_letter_code
_entity_poly.pdbx_strand_id
1 'polypeptide(L)'
;MFEQHMNYDAADLAAVMDAGERLGIEREDEGIFLARQLDYVKTRIYEVLTPQLTGLQLVPVSTEVPEYAESFTYRTYDEVGMAKFISNYADDLPRVDVVGKEETLKLKSMGDAYGYSLDEMRLANAMGTNLSERKGRVARKAIDQLVNKVALVGDAAHGFYGFTNHPNLGETAVTGDWTNPATTGQQILDDLLAMYDAVQIQSFDNHIPNTLALAPTRRSALMRKNVNEGGNWESVMARFRSLYPGVNIIASTELEPSAANGNESTAVMYERDVDNM
;
A
#
# COMPACT_ATOMS: atom_id res chain seq x y z
N MET A 1 -7.75 -30.26 -10.30
CA MET A 1 -7.26 -31.56 -10.80
C MET A 1 -5.92 -31.79 -10.12
N PHE A 2 -5.91 -32.53 -9.01
CA PHE A 2 -4.69 -32.92 -8.29
C PHE A 2 -4.78 -34.44 -8.14
N GLU A 3 -3.99 -35.15 -8.92
CA GLU A 3 -3.91 -36.61 -8.87
C GLU A 3 -3.19 -37.03 -7.58
N GLN A 4 -3.90 -37.72 -6.69
CA GLN A 4 -3.31 -38.48 -5.60
C GLN A 4 -2.61 -39.70 -6.20
N HIS A 5 -1.29 -39.66 -6.29
CA HIS A 5 -0.49 -40.87 -6.49
C HIS A 5 -0.36 -41.63 -5.17
N MET A 6 -1.38 -42.42 -4.86
CA MET A 6 -1.34 -43.47 -3.84
C MET A 6 -1.09 -44.80 -4.54
N ASN A 7 0.16 -45.05 -4.93
CA ASN A 7 0.59 -46.38 -5.35
C ASN A 7 1.54 -46.88 -4.26
N TYR A 8 0.98 -47.47 -3.20
CA TYR A 8 1.76 -48.35 -2.33
C TYR A 8 2.13 -49.57 -3.18
N ASP A 9 3.38 -49.62 -3.59
CA ASP A 9 3.95 -50.75 -4.31
C ASP A 9 4.28 -51.89 -3.34
N ALA A 10 4.42 -53.10 -3.87
CA ALA A 10 4.65 -54.31 -3.08
C ALA A 10 5.95 -54.24 -2.23
N ALA A 11 6.85 -53.30 -2.52
CA ALA A 11 8.07 -53.04 -1.78
C ALA A 11 7.79 -52.29 -0.46
N ASP A 12 6.90 -51.30 -0.47
CA ASP A 12 6.50 -50.56 0.74
C ASP A 12 5.71 -51.45 1.71
N LEU A 13 4.88 -52.37 1.19
CA LEU A 13 4.17 -53.36 2.02
C LEU A 13 5.14 -54.36 2.68
N ALA A 14 6.22 -54.76 2.00
CA ALA A 14 7.26 -55.61 2.56
C ALA A 14 8.10 -54.89 3.64
N ALA A 15 8.38 -53.60 3.47
CA ALA A 15 9.08 -52.81 4.49
C ALA A 15 8.23 -52.59 5.75
N VAL A 16 6.91 -52.46 5.59
CA VAL A 16 5.95 -52.37 6.71
C VAL A 16 5.81 -53.71 7.43
N MET A 17 5.81 -54.83 6.71
CA MET A 17 5.80 -56.17 7.31
C MET A 17 7.09 -56.49 8.08
N ASP A 18 8.26 -56.15 7.54
CA ASP A 18 9.56 -56.32 8.24
C ASP A 18 9.66 -55.44 9.50
N ALA A 19 9.09 -54.23 9.45
CA ALA A 19 8.97 -53.37 10.63
C ALA A 19 7.96 -53.91 11.66
N GLY A 20 6.87 -54.53 11.21
CA GLY A 20 5.85 -55.16 12.07
C GLY A 20 6.34 -56.41 12.81
N GLU A 21 7.16 -57.22 12.15
CA GLU A 21 7.75 -58.44 12.72
C GLU A 21 8.78 -58.11 13.84
N ARG A 22 9.48 -56.98 13.72
CA ARG A 22 10.40 -56.46 14.77
C ARG A 22 9.69 -55.87 15.99
N LEU A 23 8.42 -55.50 15.88
CA LEU A 23 7.62 -54.88 16.95
C LEU A 23 6.50 -55.79 17.48
N GLY A 24 6.36 -57.03 16.95
CA GLY A 24 5.47 -58.06 17.48
C GLY A 24 3.98 -57.80 17.24
N ILE A 25 3.61 -57.26 16.09
CA ILE A 25 2.22 -56.90 15.75
C ILE A 25 1.77 -57.69 14.50
N GLU A 26 0.92 -58.71 14.69
CA GLU A 26 0.50 -59.69 13.67
C GLU A 26 -0.78 -59.32 12.89
N ARG A 27 -1.26 -58.06 12.96
CA ARG A 27 -2.49 -57.64 12.26
C ARG A 27 -2.27 -56.42 11.35
N GLU A 28 -2.55 -56.61 10.07
CA GLU A 28 -2.54 -55.58 9.01
C GLU A 28 -3.38 -54.34 9.38
N ASP A 29 -4.51 -54.56 10.07
CA ASP A 29 -5.38 -53.48 10.56
C ASP A 29 -4.66 -52.56 11.57
N GLU A 30 -3.81 -53.11 12.45
CA GLU A 30 -3.07 -52.33 13.46
C GLU A 30 -1.95 -51.49 12.84
N GLY A 31 -1.36 -51.94 11.72
CA GLY A 31 -0.33 -51.20 10.98
C GLY A 31 -0.85 -49.89 10.36
N ILE A 32 -2.10 -49.86 9.87
CA ILE A 32 -2.72 -48.65 9.33
C ILE A 32 -3.04 -47.64 10.45
N PHE A 33 -3.45 -48.14 11.62
CA PHE A 33 -3.67 -47.29 12.80
C PHE A 33 -2.35 -46.76 13.37
N LEU A 34 -1.28 -47.56 13.39
CA LEU A 34 0.05 -47.12 13.82
C LEU A 34 0.65 -46.08 12.86
N ALA A 35 0.49 -46.26 11.54
CA ALA A 35 0.96 -45.31 10.54
C ALA A 35 0.30 -43.93 10.71
N ARG A 36 -1.01 -43.88 10.98
CA ARG A 36 -1.71 -42.62 11.31
C ARG A 36 -1.30 -42.02 12.66
N GLN A 37 -0.92 -42.84 13.63
CA GLN A 37 -0.40 -42.35 14.91
C GLN A 37 1.04 -41.82 14.80
N LEU A 38 1.83 -42.31 13.84
CA LEU A 38 3.20 -41.84 13.58
C LEU A 38 3.23 -40.55 12.75
N ASP A 39 2.14 -40.24 12.04
CA ASP A 39 1.96 -38.96 11.36
C ASP A 39 1.72 -37.83 12.37
N TYR A 40 2.82 -37.21 12.81
CA TYR A 40 2.78 -35.96 13.56
C TYR A 40 2.29 -34.83 12.65
N VAL A 41 0.98 -34.65 12.61
CA VAL A 41 0.35 -33.48 11.98
C VAL A 41 0.76 -32.25 12.78
N LYS A 42 1.66 -31.44 12.21
CA LYS A 42 2.06 -30.15 12.79
C LYS A 42 0.80 -29.33 13.08
N THR A 43 0.54 -29.05 14.36
CA THR A 43 -0.61 -28.27 14.82
C THR A 43 -0.53 -26.79 14.42
N ARG A 44 0.66 -26.33 14.00
CA ARG A 44 0.86 -24.94 13.56
C ARG A 44 0.40 -24.78 12.12
N ILE A 45 -0.77 -24.15 11.97
CA ILE A 45 -1.26 -23.68 10.69
C ILE A 45 -0.37 -22.52 10.24
N TYR A 46 0.30 -22.67 9.10
CA TYR A 46 1.01 -21.57 8.46
C TYR A 46 0.01 -20.75 7.63
N GLU A 47 0.01 -19.45 7.84
CA GLU A 47 -0.76 -18.51 7.02
C GLU A 47 0.15 -17.88 5.98
N VAL A 48 -0.39 -17.72 4.77
CA VAL A 48 0.26 -16.93 3.74
C VAL A 48 0.29 -15.48 4.22
N LEU A 49 1.51 -14.98 4.46
CA LEU A 49 1.74 -13.57 4.74
C LEU A 49 1.27 -12.77 3.53
N THR A 50 0.39 -11.80 3.75
CA THR A 50 0.04 -10.82 2.72
C THR A 50 0.96 -9.62 2.79
N PRO A 51 1.14 -8.95 1.64
CA PRO A 51 1.85 -7.68 1.62
C PRO A 51 1.21 -6.68 2.59
N GLN A 52 2.05 -5.79 3.12
CA GLN A 52 1.59 -4.67 3.94
C GLN A 52 0.76 -3.72 3.07
N LEU A 53 -0.36 -3.26 3.62
CA LEU A 53 -1.24 -2.30 2.97
C LEU A 53 -0.74 -0.89 3.28
N THR A 54 -0.15 -0.22 2.28
CA THR A 54 0.59 1.03 2.49
C THR A 54 -0.19 2.28 2.12
N GLY A 55 -1.31 2.20 1.40
CA GLY A 55 -2.13 3.37 1.05
C GLY A 55 -2.68 4.12 2.25
N LEU A 56 -3.07 3.44 3.33
CA LEU A 56 -3.47 4.08 4.59
C LEU A 56 -2.32 4.75 5.35
N GLN A 57 -1.05 4.43 5.02
CA GLN A 57 0.11 5.13 5.58
C GLN A 57 0.41 6.41 4.78
N LEU A 58 0.10 6.39 3.48
CA LEU A 58 0.37 7.48 2.55
C LEU A 58 -0.67 8.59 2.66
N VAL A 59 -1.94 8.23 2.73
CA VAL A 59 -3.06 9.17 2.83
C VAL A 59 -3.48 9.31 4.30
N PRO A 60 -3.54 10.54 4.85
CA PRO A 60 -4.00 10.75 6.21
C PRO A 60 -5.50 10.45 6.35
N VAL A 61 -5.94 10.08 7.56
CA VAL A 61 -7.34 9.73 7.83
C VAL A 61 -7.99 10.87 8.62
N SER A 62 -9.08 11.41 8.09
CA SER A 62 -9.95 12.36 8.80
C SER A 62 -11.18 11.65 9.39
N THR A 63 -11.68 12.16 10.51
CA THR A 63 -12.89 11.66 11.21
C THR A 63 -13.96 12.74 11.38
N GLU A 64 -13.85 13.84 10.64
CA GLU A 64 -14.73 15.00 10.80
C GLU A 64 -16.15 14.76 10.27
N VAL A 65 -16.28 13.87 9.29
CA VAL A 65 -17.56 13.55 8.67
C VAL A 65 -18.30 12.50 9.50
N PRO A 66 -19.55 12.74 9.90
CA PRO A 66 -20.33 11.78 10.66
C PRO A 66 -20.70 10.55 9.83
N GLU A 67 -20.78 9.39 10.47
CA GLU A 67 -20.94 8.07 9.82
C GLU A 67 -22.21 7.92 8.96
N TYR A 68 -23.26 8.72 9.22
CA TYR A 68 -24.51 8.68 8.46
C TYR A 68 -24.50 9.54 7.18
N ALA A 69 -23.48 10.36 6.96
CA ALA A 69 -23.44 11.26 5.82
C ALA A 69 -23.16 10.50 4.52
N GLU A 70 -23.96 10.76 3.48
CA GLU A 70 -23.74 10.20 2.13
C GLU A 70 -22.86 11.09 1.24
N SER A 71 -22.63 12.34 1.64
CA SER A 71 -21.73 13.27 0.95
C SER A 71 -21.17 14.32 1.92
N PHE A 72 -19.97 14.84 1.63
CA PHE A 72 -19.43 16.02 2.28
C PHE A 72 -19.10 17.08 1.24
N THR A 73 -19.31 18.35 1.59
CA THR A 73 -19.02 19.49 0.72
C THR A 73 -18.04 20.39 1.42
N TYR A 74 -16.92 20.70 0.76
CA TYR A 74 -15.98 21.70 1.23
C TYR A 74 -16.05 22.94 0.33
N ARG A 75 -15.80 24.11 0.93
CA ARG A 75 -15.87 25.40 0.25
C ARG A 75 -14.50 26.05 0.27
N THR A 76 -13.96 26.35 -0.89
CA THR A 76 -12.74 27.14 -1.04
C THR A 76 -13.12 28.56 -1.45
N TYR A 77 -12.52 29.55 -0.80
CA TYR A 77 -12.74 30.95 -1.14
C TYR A 77 -11.47 31.50 -1.77
N ASP A 78 -11.58 32.04 -2.98
CA ASP A 78 -10.48 32.72 -3.67
C ASP A 78 -10.69 34.23 -3.55
N GLU A 79 -9.68 34.92 -3.04
CA GLU A 79 -9.69 36.38 -2.87
C GLU A 79 -9.14 37.04 -4.13
N VAL A 80 -10.02 37.53 -5.01
CA VAL A 80 -9.60 38.21 -6.23
C VAL A 80 -9.58 39.72 -5.98
N GLY A 81 -8.41 40.25 -5.61
CA GLY A 81 -8.19 41.67 -5.39
C GLY A 81 -6.91 42.18 -6.02
N MET A 82 -6.98 42.86 -7.17
CA MET A 82 -5.82 43.58 -7.73
C MET A 82 -5.76 45.00 -7.19
N ALA A 83 -4.70 45.32 -6.43
CA ALA A 83 -4.39 46.70 -6.05
C ALA A 83 -3.85 47.48 -7.26
N LYS A 84 -4.38 48.69 -7.50
CA LYS A 84 -3.84 49.63 -8.51
C LYS A 84 -2.94 50.67 -7.83
N PHE A 85 -1.85 51.07 -8.49
CA PHE A 85 -1.07 52.23 -8.07
C PHE A 85 -1.90 53.50 -8.24
N ILE A 86 -2.19 54.19 -7.14
CA ILE A 86 -3.02 55.40 -7.10
C ILE A 86 -2.11 56.62 -7.36
N SER A 87 -2.40 57.39 -8.42
CA SER A 87 -1.84 58.74 -8.57
C SER A 87 -2.74 59.75 -7.86
N ASN A 88 -2.17 60.84 -7.34
CA ASN A 88 -2.95 61.98 -6.79
C ASN A 88 -4.03 62.40 -7.80
N TYR A 89 -5.32 62.26 -7.43
CA TYR A 89 -6.54 62.46 -8.24
C TYR A 89 -7.16 61.26 -9.00
N ALA A 90 -6.96 60.01 -8.59
CA ALA A 90 -7.77 58.88 -9.08
C ALA A 90 -8.92 58.55 -8.11
N ASP A 91 -10.16 58.54 -8.61
CA ASP A 91 -11.41 58.39 -7.83
C ASP A 91 -12.00 56.96 -7.89
N ASP A 92 -11.29 56.00 -8.48
CA ASP A 92 -11.78 54.63 -8.68
C ASP A 92 -10.87 53.59 -8.02
N LEU A 93 -11.29 53.13 -6.84
CA LEU A 93 -10.67 52.04 -6.10
C LEU A 93 -11.35 50.73 -6.52
N PRO A 94 -10.60 49.73 -7.02
CA PRO A 94 -11.19 48.44 -7.36
C PRO A 94 -11.74 47.78 -6.10
N ARG A 95 -13.01 47.37 -6.14
CA ARG A 95 -13.64 46.60 -5.06
C ARG A 95 -13.13 45.16 -5.10
N VAL A 96 -12.67 44.68 -3.96
CA VAL A 96 -12.30 43.27 -3.77
C VAL A 96 -13.59 42.49 -3.49
N ASP A 97 -13.85 41.45 -4.28
CA ASP A 97 -14.93 40.48 -4.06
C ASP A 97 -14.32 39.09 -3.82
N VAL A 98 -15.01 38.28 -3.02
CA VAL A 98 -14.58 36.92 -2.69
C VAL A 98 -15.47 35.94 -3.46
N VAL A 99 -14.85 35.06 -4.25
CA VAL A 99 -15.57 34.03 -5.01
C VAL A 99 -15.39 32.69 -4.30
N GLY A 100 -16.48 32.11 -3.82
CA GLY A 100 -16.49 30.76 -3.24
C GLY A 100 -16.73 29.69 -4.30
N LYS A 101 -15.93 28.63 -4.31
CA LYS A 101 -16.19 27.38 -5.03
C LYS A 101 -16.61 26.30 -4.03
N GLU A 102 -17.64 25.54 -4.38
CA GLU A 102 -18.08 24.39 -3.59
C GLU A 102 -17.74 23.11 -4.34
N GLU A 103 -17.08 22.17 -3.68
CA GLU A 103 -16.86 20.83 -4.20
C GLU A 103 -17.52 19.80 -3.29
N THR A 104 -18.33 18.91 -3.87
CA THR A 104 -19.08 17.89 -3.15
C THR A 104 -18.58 16.50 -3.49
N LEU A 105 -18.12 15.78 -2.46
CA LEU A 105 -17.60 14.42 -2.54
C LEU A 105 -18.63 13.44 -1.94
N LYS A 106 -18.78 12.27 -2.56
CA LYS A 106 -19.72 11.23 -2.13
C LYS A 106 -19.04 10.26 -1.17
N LEU A 107 -19.77 9.76 -0.18
CA LEU A 107 -19.30 8.72 0.75
C LEU A 107 -19.97 7.39 0.41
N LYS A 108 -19.24 6.28 0.59
CA LYS A 108 -19.76 4.93 0.36
C LYS A 108 -19.39 4.00 1.50
N SER A 109 -20.39 3.26 1.98
CA SER A 109 -20.20 2.20 2.95
C SER A 109 -19.66 0.94 2.27
N MET A 110 -18.78 0.24 2.99
CA MET A 110 -18.17 -1.01 2.54
C MET A 110 -18.65 -2.13 3.47
N GLY A 111 -18.92 -3.31 2.91
CA GLY A 111 -19.42 -4.44 3.68
C GLY A 111 -18.86 -5.76 3.16
N ASP A 112 -18.65 -6.70 4.07
CA ASP A 112 -18.31 -8.08 3.78
C ASP A 112 -19.05 -9.01 4.77
N ALA A 113 -19.24 -10.27 4.39
CA ALA A 113 -19.99 -11.25 5.15
C ALA A 113 -19.24 -12.59 5.23
N TYR A 114 -19.30 -13.23 6.38
CA TYR A 114 -18.84 -14.60 6.58
C TYR A 114 -19.89 -15.44 7.29
N GLY A 115 -19.95 -16.73 6.95
CA GLY A 115 -20.94 -17.66 7.50
C GLY A 115 -20.32 -18.99 7.91
N TYR A 116 -20.98 -19.64 8.87
CA TYR A 116 -20.67 -20.99 9.32
C TYR A 116 -21.85 -21.91 9.01
N SER A 117 -21.56 -23.17 8.66
CA SER A 117 -22.62 -24.16 8.48
C SER A 117 -23.08 -24.70 9.84
N LEU A 118 -24.33 -25.18 9.92
CA LEU A 118 -24.87 -25.79 11.13
C LEU A 118 -24.04 -27.02 11.57
N ASP A 119 -23.51 -27.76 10.61
CA ASP A 119 -22.68 -28.94 10.89
C ASP A 119 -21.30 -28.56 11.42
N GLU A 120 -20.68 -27.48 10.90
CA GLU A 120 -19.45 -26.92 11.47
C GLU A 120 -19.66 -26.47 12.92
N MET A 121 -20.80 -25.83 13.22
CA MET A 121 -21.15 -25.41 14.59
C MET A 121 -21.35 -26.61 15.53
N ARG A 122 -22.05 -27.65 15.06
CA ARG A 122 -22.28 -28.88 15.84
C ARG A 122 -20.98 -29.63 16.10
N LEU A 123 -20.13 -29.73 15.08
CA LEU A 123 -18.82 -30.38 15.15
C LEU A 123 -17.88 -29.64 16.10
N ALA A 124 -17.83 -28.31 16.01
CA ALA A 124 -17.07 -27.47 16.93
C ALA A 124 -17.54 -27.65 18.38
N ASN A 125 -18.85 -27.65 18.62
CA ASN A 125 -19.42 -27.88 19.95
C ASN A 125 -19.13 -29.29 20.48
N ALA A 126 -19.23 -30.31 19.62
CA ALA A 126 -18.97 -31.71 19.99
C ALA A 126 -17.48 -31.97 20.29
N MET A 127 -16.58 -31.33 19.54
CA MET A 127 -15.13 -31.44 19.75
C MET A 127 -14.59 -30.46 20.80
N GLY A 128 -15.42 -29.56 21.33
CA GLY A 128 -14.98 -28.49 22.24
C GLY A 128 -13.94 -27.56 21.59
N THR A 129 -13.92 -27.48 20.25
CA THR A 129 -12.97 -26.65 19.50
C THR A 129 -13.63 -25.35 19.08
N ASN A 130 -12.83 -24.30 18.94
CA ASN A 130 -13.32 -23.02 18.45
C ASN A 130 -13.70 -23.12 16.97
N LEU A 131 -14.74 -22.38 16.57
CA LEU A 131 -15.02 -22.18 15.15
C LEU A 131 -13.85 -21.48 14.47
N SER A 132 -13.74 -21.69 13.15
CA SER A 132 -12.63 -21.15 12.39
C SER A 132 -12.65 -19.62 12.33
N GLU A 133 -11.89 -18.98 13.22
CA GLU A 133 -11.65 -17.52 13.22
C GLU A 133 -11.07 -17.01 11.89
N ARG A 134 -10.50 -17.91 11.09
CA ARG A 134 -9.96 -17.63 9.76
C ARG A 134 -10.98 -16.96 8.85
N LYS A 135 -12.26 -17.38 8.88
CA LYS A 135 -13.29 -16.79 8.01
C LYS A 135 -13.49 -15.29 8.31
N GLY A 136 -13.63 -14.93 9.58
CA GLY A 136 -13.78 -13.52 9.99
C GLY A 136 -12.53 -12.66 9.71
N ARG A 137 -11.34 -13.21 9.93
CA ARG A 137 -10.08 -12.48 9.63
C ARG A 137 -9.86 -12.28 8.14
N VAL A 138 -10.23 -13.24 7.29
CA VAL A 138 -10.17 -13.09 5.83
C VAL A 138 -11.14 -12.00 5.38
N ALA A 139 -12.34 -11.93 5.95
CA ALA A 139 -13.31 -10.90 5.60
C ALA A 139 -12.80 -9.49 5.95
N ARG A 140 -12.31 -9.28 7.18
CA ARG A 140 -11.69 -7.99 7.57
C ARG A 140 -10.56 -7.59 6.62
N LYS A 141 -9.70 -8.54 6.29
CA LYS A 141 -8.58 -8.33 5.39
C LYS A 141 -9.00 -7.97 3.96
N ALA A 142 -10.09 -8.54 3.46
CA ALA A 142 -10.64 -8.19 2.15
C ALA A 142 -11.14 -6.75 2.13
N ILE A 143 -11.78 -6.30 3.21
CA ILE A 143 -12.17 -4.89 3.39
C ILE A 143 -10.92 -3.99 3.39
N ASP A 144 -9.90 -4.31 4.19
CA ASP A 144 -8.67 -3.51 4.27
C ASP A 144 -7.97 -3.41 2.90
N GLN A 145 -7.95 -4.48 2.12
CA GLN A 145 -7.40 -4.50 0.76
C GLN A 145 -8.19 -3.60 -0.20
N LEU A 146 -9.52 -3.61 -0.09
CA LEU A 146 -10.37 -2.75 -0.92
C LEU A 146 -10.16 -1.28 -0.56
N VAL A 147 -10.11 -0.94 0.73
CA VAL A 147 -9.83 0.43 1.22
C VAL A 147 -8.49 0.91 0.67
N ASN A 148 -7.46 0.07 0.77
CA ASN A 148 -6.13 0.40 0.29
C ASN A 148 -6.09 0.64 -1.24
N LYS A 149 -6.76 -0.23 -2.00
CA LYS A 149 -6.86 -0.08 -3.46
C LYS A 149 -7.53 1.25 -3.85
N VAL A 150 -8.64 1.59 -3.18
CA VAL A 150 -9.36 2.84 -3.42
C VAL A 150 -8.48 4.04 -3.04
N ALA A 151 -7.76 4.00 -1.92
CA ALA A 151 -6.86 5.08 -1.51
C ALA A 151 -5.72 5.31 -2.52
N LEU A 152 -5.18 4.25 -3.14
CA LEU A 152 -4.06 4.36 -4.07
C LEU A 152 -4.46 4.71 -5.51
N VAL A 153 -5.33 3.90 -6.11
CA VAL A 153 -5.68 4.01 -7.54
C VAL A 153 -6.97 4.80 -7.74
N GLY A 154 -7.84 4.80 -6.72
CA GLY A 154 -9.20 5.31 -6.83
C GLY A 154 -10.17 4.26 -7.35
N ASP A 155 -11.39 4.71 -7.57
CA ASP A 155 -12.45 3.94 -8.21
C ASP A 155 -13.27 4.83 -9.14
N ALA A 156 -13.00 4.68 -10.45
CA ALA A 156 -13.68 5.44 -11.49
C ALA A 156 -15.19 5.17 -11.55
N ALA A 157 -15.66 4.00 -11.12
CA ALA A 157 -17.10 3.69 -11.14
C ALA A 157 -17.89 4.55 -10.14
N HIS A 158 -17.25 4.93 -9.04
CA HIS A 158 -17.84 5.75 -7.98
C HIS A 158 -17.34 7.20 -7.99
N GLY A 159 -16.42 7.55 -8.89
CA GLY A 159 -15.84 8.88 -9.01
C GLY A 159 -14.80 9.19 -7.93
N PHE A 160 -14.18 8.16 -7.34
CA PHE A 160 -13.09 8.33 -6.39
C PHE A 160 -11.76 8.42 -7.12
N TYR A 161 -11.03 9.51 -6.90
CA TYR A 161 -9.64 9.63 -7.30
C TYR A 161 -8.75 9.03 -6.21
N GLY A 162 -7.68 8.35 -6.64
CA GLY A 162 -6.67 7.81 -5.72
C GLY A 162 -5.40 8.66 -5.72
N PHE A 163 -4.52 8.34 -4.78
CA PHE A 163 -3.21 8.97 -4.59
C PHE A 163 -2.36 9.06 -5.87
N THR A 164 -2.46 8.11 -6.80
CA THR A 164 -1.68 8.12 -8.05
C THR A 164 -2.41 8.72 -9.25
N ASN A 165 -3.71 9.00 -9.16
CA ASN A 165 -4.56 9.36 -10.29
C ASN A 165 -5.38 10.64 -10.05
N HIS A 166 -4.98 11.46 -9.09
CA HIS A 166 -5.68 12.71 -8.81
C HIS A 166 -5.34 13.77 -9.87
N PRO A 167 -6.33 14.52 -10.43
CA PRO A 167 -6.10 15.46 -11.52
C PRO A 167 -5.18 16.64 -11.15
N ASN A 168 -5.02 16.92 -9.85
CA ASN A 168 -4.13 17.98 -9.36
C ASN A 168 -2.69 17.49 -9.12
N LEU A 169 -2.33 16.26 -9.51
CA LEU A 169 -0.95 15.79 -9.45
C LEU A 169 -0.14 16.46 -10.56
N GLY A 170 0.86 17.24 -10.16
CA GLY A 170 1.82 17.79 -11.10
C GLY A 170 2.83 16.73 -11.53
N GLU A 171 3.03 16.59 -12.84
CA GLU A 171 4.05 15.70 -13.39
C GLU A 171 5.38 16.44 -13.55
N THR A 172 6.47 15.81 -13.10
CA THR A 172 7.83 16.32 -13.26
C THR A 172 8.63 15.39 -14.15
N ALA A 173 9.25 15.94 -15.20
CA ALA A 173 10.13 15.16 -16.06
C ALA A 173 11.39 14.75 -15.27
N VAL A 174 11.57 13.44 -15.11
CA VAL A 174 12.76 12.83 -14.49
C VAL A 174 13.74 12.47 -15.59
N THR A 175 15.02 12.79 -15.41
CA THR A 175 16.06 12.57 -16.43
C THR A 175 16.77 11.23 -16.27
N GLY A 176 16.87 10.69 -15.05
CA GLY A 176 17.50 9.40 -14.77
C GLY A 176 16.51 8.24 -14.72
N ASP A 177 16.83 7.12 -15.37
CA ASP A 177 16.18 5.84 -15.06
C ASP A 177 16.79 5.28 -13.78
N TRP A 178 16.10 5.39 -12.65
CA TRP A 178 16.61 4.98 -11.34
C TRP A 178 16.79 3.45 -11.23
N THR A 179 16.25 2.67 -12.16
CA THR A 179 16.44 1.21 -12.22
C THR A 179 17.67 0.80 -13.04
N ASN A 180 18.17 1.70 -13.90
CA ASN A 180 19.30 1.42 -14.76
C ASN A 180 20.63 1.45 -13.97
N PRO A 181 21.47 0.40 -14.05
CA PRO A 181 22.76 0.38 -13.39
C PRO A 181 23.73 1.46 -13.91
N ALA A 182 23.54 2.01 -15.11
CA ALA A 182 24.35 3.08 -15.69
C ALA A 182 24.05 4.47 -15.13
N THR A 183 22.87 4.69 -14.52
CA THR A 183 22.48 6.00 -13.97
C THR A 183 23.34 6.34 -12.75
N THR A 184 23.90 7.55 -12.72
CA THR A 184 24.81 7.97 -11.65
C THR A 184 24.03 8.42 -10.42
N GLY A 185 24.66 8.36 -9.24
CA GLY A 185 24.02 8.85 -8.02
C GLY A 185 23.72 10.35 -8.05
N GLN A 186 24.53 11.12 -8.80
CA GLN A 186 24.30 12.55 -9.00
C GLN A 186 23.01 12.80 -9.82
N GLN A 187 22.77 12.07 -10.91
CA GLN A 187 21.54 12.20 -11.70
C GLN A 187 20.29 11.93 -10.84
N ILE A 188 20.33 10.91 -9.99
CA ILE A 188 19.22 10.58 -9.09
C ILE A 188 19.02 11.67 -8.02
N LEU A 189 20.10 12.29 -7.54
CA LEU A 189 20.00 13.42 -6.61
C LEU A 189 19.38 14.64 -7.30
N ASP A 190 19.82 14.98 -8.52
CA ASP A 190 19.29 16.11 -9.27
C ASP A 190 17.80 15.92 -9.59
N ASP A 191 17.38 14.69 -9.93
CA ASP A 191 15.96 14.34 -10.09
C ASP A 191 15.15 14.54 -8.79
N LEU A 192 15.70 14.16 -7.63
CA LEU A 192 15.04 14.38 -6.33
C LEU A 192 14.91 15.85 -5.97
N LEU A 193 15.93 16.65 -6.30
CA LEU A 193 15.89 18.11 -6.11
C LEU A 193 14.85 18.74 -7.03
N ALA A 194 14.79 18.32 -8.30
CA ALA A 194 13.79 18.80 -9.24
C ALA A 194 12.36 18.46 -8.79
N MET A 195 12.13 17.29 -8.17
CA MET A 195 10.84 16.96 -7.56
C MET A 195 10.49 17.87 -6.39
N TYR A 196 11.46 18.18 -5.53
CA TYR A 196 11.26 19.12 -4.41
C TYR A 196 10.91 20.52 -4.91
N ASP A 197 11.69 21.03 -5.86
CA ASP A 197 11.49 22.36 -6.45
C ASP A 197 10.16 22.45 -7.21
N ALA A 198 9.75 21.37 -7.90
CA ALA A 198 8.50 21.37 -8.62
C ALA A 198 7.27 21.50 -7.70
N VAL A 199 7.28 20.86 -6.53
CA VAL A 199 6.21 21.03 -5.54
C VAL A 199 6.13 22.50 -5.10
N GLN A 200 7.28 23.12 -4.83
CA GLN A 200 7.35 24.54 -4.46
C GLN A 200 6.89 25.47 -5.58
N ILE A 201 7.34 25.25 -6.82
CA ILE A 201 6.97 26.07 -7.98
C ILE A 201 5.48 25.94 -8.31
N GLN A 202 4.93 24.72 -8.31
CA GLN A 202 3.52 24.48 -8.61
C GLN A 202 2.59 25.03 -7.53
N SER A 203 3.04 25.03 -6.28
CA SER A 203 2.30 25.61 -5.14
C SER A 203 2.54 27.10 -4.94
N PHE A 204 3.38 27.74 -5.75
CA PHE A 204 3.83 29.13 -5.54
C PHE A 204 4.39 29.36 -4.12
N ASP A 205 5.20 28.42 -3.64
CA ASP A 205 5.79 28.39 -2.28
C ASP A 205 4.78 28.29 -1.11
N ASN A 206 3.49 28.04 -1.39
CA ASN A 206 2.50 27.88 -0.33
C ASN A 206 2.62 26.53 0.40
N HIS A 207 3.15 25.50 -0.26
CA HIS A 207 3.23 24.14 0.28
C HIS A 207 4.68 23.64 0.35
N ILE A 208 5.10 23.18 1.52
CA ILE A 208 6.44 22.62 1.73
C ILE A 208 6.33 21.09 1.76
N PRO A 209 6.99 20.36 0.84
CA PRO A 209 6.89 18.91 0.82
C PRO A 209 7.50 18.30 2.10
N ASN A 210 6.74 17.40 2.74
CA ASN A 210 7.14 16.74 3.99
C ASN A 210 7.28 15.22 3.84
N THR A 211 6.76 14.63 2.76
CA THR A 211 6.73 13.18 2.55
C THR A 211 7.07 12.84 1.10
N LEU A 212 7.96 11.86 0.93
CA LEU A 212 8.31 11.25 -0.34
C LEU A 212 7.90 9.78 -0.31
N ALA A 213 6.90 9.44 -1.13
CA ALA A 213 6.44 8.08 -1.36
C ALA A 213 7.13 7.50 -2.59
N LEU A 214 7.73 6.32 -2.45
CA LEU A 214 8.49 5.69 -3.53
C LEU A 214 8.43 4.17 -3.47
N ALA A 215 8.68 3.54 -4.62
CA ALA A 215 8.75 2.10 -4.74
C ALA A 215 10.00 1.52 -4.03
N PRO A 216 9.92 0.34 -3.39
CA PRO A 216 11.07 -0.28 -2.70
C PRO A 216 12.29 -0.52 -3.59
N THR A 217 12.14 -0.79 -4.89
CA THR A 217 13.24 -0.89 -5.86
C THR A 217 13.96 0.45 -6.00
N ARG A 218 13.22 1.55 -6.19
CA ARG A 218 13.78 2.91 -6.20
C ARG A 218 14.44 3.28 -4.88
N ARG A 219 13.86 2.88 -3.74
CA ARG A 219 14.49 3.06 -2.43
C ARG A 219 15.84 2.38 -2.36
N SER A 220 15.92 1.15 -2.88
CA SER A 220 17.16 0.39 -2.88
C SER A 220 18.21 1.02 -3.79
N ALA A 221 17.80 1.65 -4.89
CA ALA A 221 18.70 2.42 -5.76
C ALA A 221 19.31 3.63 -5.04
N LEU A 222 18.51 4.39 -4.28
CA LEU A 222 18.97 5.53 -3.47
C LEU A 222 20.02 5.16 -2.41
N MET A 223 19.92 3.94 -1.87
CA MET A 223 20.86 3.44 -0.86
C MET A 223 22.14 2.87 -1.47
N ARG A 224 22.06 2.29 -2.67
CA ARG A 224 23.18 1.60 -3.32
C ARG A 224 24.09 2.55 -4.11
N LYS A 225 23.52 3.61 -4.68
CA LYS A 225 24.25 4.54 -5.57
C LYS A 225 25.01 5.57 -4.74
N ASN A 226 26.26 5.83 -5.15
CA ASN A 226 27.13 6.83 -4.54
C ASN A 226 26.98 8.17 -5.29
N VAL A 227 26.90 9.28 -4.56
CA VAL A 227 26.82 10.64 -5.11
C VAL A 227 28.22 11.17 -5.44
N ASN A 228 29.23 10.80 -4.66
CA ASN A 228 30.57 11.38 -4.81
C ASN A 228 31.43 10.58 -5.78
N GLU A 229 31.94 11.24 -6.81
CA GLU A 229 32.95 10.67 -7.73
C GLU A 229 34.36 10.63 -7.11
N GLY A 230 34.56 11.25 -5.93
CA GLY A 230 35.87 11.51 -5.29
C GLY A 230 36.30 10.58 -4.14
N GLY A 231 35.73 9.39 -3.99
CA GLY A 231 36.26 8.33 -3.11
C GLY A 231 35.67 8.21 -1.69
N ASN A 232 34.89 9.18 -1.21
CA ASN A 232 34.09 9.02 0.01
C ASN A 232 32.70 8.50 -0.35
N TRP A 233 32.38 7.26 0.05
CA TRP A 233 31.09 6.66 -0.25
C TRP A 233 29.97 7.35 0.55
N GLU A 234 29.10 8.08 -0.14
CA GLU A 234 27.91 8.70 0.42
C GLU A 234 26.70 8.30 -0.42
N SER A 235 25.77 7.57 0.19
CA SER A 235 24.52 7.19 -0.49
C SER A 235 23.70 8.43 -0.87
N VAL A 236 23.00 8.38 -2.01
CA VAL A 236 22.07 9.44 -2.45
C VAL A 236 21.10 9.82 -1.33
N MET A 237 20.64 8.82 -0.60
CA MET A 237 19.77 9.01 0.55
C MET A 237 20.39 9.89 1.65
N ALA A 238 21.63 9.61 2.04
CA ALA A 238 22.32 10.34 3.11
C ALA A 238 22.48 11.80 2.72
N ARG A 239 22.85 12.05 1.46
CA ARG A 239 22.99 13.39 0.91
C ARG A 239 21.65 14.14 0.90
N PHE A 240 20.58 13.51 0.42
CA PHE A 240 19.26 14.13 0.37
C PHE A 240 18.73 14.47 1.77
N ARG A 241 18.88 13.57 2.75
CA ARG A 241 18.50 13.83 4.15
C ARG A 241 19.29 14.97 4.80
N SER A 242 20.55 15.17 4.40
CA SER A 242 21.37 16.29 4.89
C SER A 242 20.87 17.64 4.37
N LEU A 243 20.31 17.67 3.17
CA LEU A 243 19.76 18.88 2.54
C LEU A 243 18.36 19.20 3.06
N TYR A 244 17.50 18.18 3.20
CA TYR A 244 16.11 18.33 3.63
C TYR A 244 15.77 17.37 4.78
N PRO A 245 16.08 17.72 6.05
CA PRO A 245 15.83 16.86 7.19
C PRO A 245 14.33 16.69 7.51
N GLY A 246 13.47 17.55 6.98
CA GLY A 246 12.02 17.51 7.19
C GLY A 246 11.26 16.49 6.33
N VAL A 247 11.90 15.88 5.33
CA VAL A 247 11.23 14.96 4.39
C VAL A 247 11.30 13.52 4.89
N ASN A 248 10.12 12.97 5.21
CA ASN A 248 9.95 11.57 5.56
C ASN A 248 9.82 10.71 4.30
N ILE A 249 10.40 9.50 4.31
CA ILE A 249 10.37 8.61 3.15
C ILE A 249 9.60 7.34 3.48
N ILE A 250 8.55 7.09 2.69
CA ILE A 250 7.68 5.93 2.82
C ILE A 250 7.87 5.04 1.60
N ALA A 251 8.23 3.77 1.85
CA ALA A 251 8.36 2.78 0.79
C ALA A 251 7.04 2.02 0.64
N SER A 252 6.44 2.07 -0.53
CA SER A 252 5.20 1.35 -0.82
C SER A 252 5.45 0.35 -1.94
N THR A 253 5.26 -0.94 -1.65
CA THR A 253 5.36 -2.01 -2.66
C THR A 253 4.31 -1.86 -3.75
N GLU A 254 3.21 -1.17 -3.46
CA GLU A 254 2.12 -0.95 -4.41
C GLU A 254 2.42 0.14 -5.44
N LEU A 255 3.52 0.89 -5.25
CA LEU A 255 4.06 1.85 -6.23
C LEU A 255 5.13 1.22 -7.15
N GLU A 256 5.37 -0.09 -7.04
CA GLU A 256 6.18 -0.85 -8.00
C GLU A 256 5.48 -0.97 -9.36
N PRO A 257 6.22 -1.15 -10.46
CA PRO A 257 5.62 -1.36 -11.75
C PRO A 257 4.78 -2.63 -11.71
N SER A 258 3.48 -2.44 -11.85
CA SER A 258 2.46 -3.49 -11.90
C SER A 258 1.51 -3.17 -13.04
N ALA A 259 0.87 -4.19 -13.61
CA ALA A 259 -0.13 -4.00 -14.66
C ALA A 259 -1.29 -3.09 -14.22
N ALA A 260 -1.53 -2.98 -12.90
CA ALA A 260 -2.51 -2.07 -12.32
C ALA A 260 -2.04 -0.59 -12.22
N ASN A 261 -0.75 -0.33 -12.37
CA ASN A 261 -0.13 1.01 -12.28
C ASN A 261 0.55 1.40 -13.62
N GLY A 262 0.00 0.94 -14.75
CA GLY A 262 0.55 1.25 -16.08
C GLY A 262 1.94 0.68 -16.36
N ASN A 263 2.44 -0.26 -15.54
CA ASN A 263 3.82 -0.75 -15.53
C ASN A 263 4.88 0.33 -15.24
N GLU A 264 4.49 1.45 -14.65
CA GLU A 264 5.43 2.49 -14.25
C GLU A 264 5.66 2.44 -12.74
N SER A 265 6.92 2.58 -12.34
CA SER A 265 7.22 2.90 -10.95
C SER A 265 6.91 4.38 -10.74
N THR A 266 6.19 4.72 -9.69
CA THR A 266 5.84 6.11 -9.39
C THR A 266 6.55 6.55 -8.12
N ALA A 267 7.10 7.76 -8.13
CA ALA A 267 7.59 8.43 -6.94
C ALA A 267 6.77 9.73 -6.83
N VAL A 268 6.22 9.99 -5.66
CA VAL A 268 5.37 11.17 -5.42
C VAL A 268 5.91 11.87 -4.20
N MET A 269 6.27 13.14 -4.36
CA MET A 269 6.62 14.03 -3.26
C MET A 269 5.46 14.96 -3.00
N TYR A 270 5.04 15.08 -1.75
CA TYR A 270 3.85 15.84 -1.38
C TYR A 270 3.94 16.36 0.06
N GLU A 271 3.07 17.31 0.37
CA GLU A 271 2.77 17.71 1.74
C GLU A 271 1.67 16.79 2.27
N ARG A 272 2.01 15.95 3.24
CA ARG A 272 1.06 15.11 3.94
C ARG A 272 0.37 15.95 5.01
N ASP A 273 -0.76 16.52 4.65
CA ASP A 273 -1.70 17.18 5.55
C ASP A 273 -3.13 16.75 5.20
N VAL A 274 -4.01 16.70 6.20
CA VAL A 274 -5.43 16.34 6.03
C VAL A 274 -6.15 17.36 5.14
N ASP A 275 -5.73 18.62 5.20
CA ASP A 275 -6.36 19.70 4.44
C ASP A 275 -5.90 19.77 2.97
N ASN A 276 -4.75 19.14 2.65
CA ASN A 276 -4.11 19.21 1.33
C ASN A 276 -4.15 17.88 0.55
N MET A 277 -4.79 16.83 1.09
CA MET A 277 -4.86 15.48 0.50
C MET A 277 -6.25 14.89 0.39
#